data_AF-A0A177MXY3-F1
#
_entry.id   AF-A0A177MXY3-F1
#
_cell.length_a   1.000
_cell.length_b   1.000
_cell.length_c   1.000
_cell.angle_alpha   90.00
_cell.angle_beta   90.00
_cell.angle_gamma   90.00
#
_symmetry.space_group_name_H-M   'P 1'
#
loop_
_entity.id
_entity.type
_entity.pdbx_description
1 polymer ?
#
loop_
_entity_poly.entity_id
_entity_poly.type
_entity_poly.pdbx_seq_one_letter_code
_entity_poly.pdbx_strand_id
1 'polypeptide(L)'
;MRIKHEQKNVSADHFNFGDLFSTLLRRISMISYFHTDTPLQTDFAGLTTRAREVEIADQKLKWFDWTRYSSRQKTEMNLGGLIGSITLNMAGLEEFWPYLWLGQWTHVGKATSMGMGAYSINSTSLPTQP
;
A
#
# COMPACT_ATOMS: atom_id res chain seq x y z
N MET A 1 5.32 -0.84 5.14
CA MET A 1 3.99 -0.23 5.30
C MET A 1 3.21 -0.86 6.45
N ARG A 2 2.32 -0.11 7.10
CA ARG A 2 1.44 -0.64 8.16
C ARG A 2 -0.01 -0.51 7.74
N ILE A 3 -0.66 -1.65 7.54
CA ILE A 3 -2.07 -1.74 7.12
C ILE A 3 -2.87 -2.36 8.24
N LYS A 4 -4.11 -1.87 8.42
CA LYS A 4 -5.06 -2.46 9.34
C LYS A 4 -6.31 -2.92 8.59
N HIS A 5 -6.73 -4.14 8.88
CA HIS A 5 -8.02 -4.70 8.51
C HIS A 5 -8.75 -5.08 9.80
N GLU A 6 -10.02 -4.68 9.95
CA GLU A 6 -10.82 -4.95 11.17
C GLU A 6 -10.09 -4.67 12.50
N GLN A 7 -9.43 -3.51 12.59
CA GLN A 7 -8.61 -3.05 13.74
C GLN A 7 -7.32 -3.83 14.03
N LYS A 8 -7.08 -4.97 13.37
CA LYS A 8 -5.86 -5.76 13.48
C LYS A 8 -4.85 -5.34 12.41
N ASN A 9 -3.56 -5.45 12.72
CA ASN A 9 -2.53 -5.25 11.69
C ASN A 9 -2.55 -6.46 10.75
N VAL A 10 -2.41 -6.21 9.44
CA VAL A 10 -2.26 -7.27 8.44
C VAL A 10 -0.86 -7.89 8.57
N SER A 11 -0.79 -9.22 8.70
CA SER A 11 0.48 -9.98 8.73
C SER A 11 0.95 -10.28 7.31
N ALA A 12 2.18 -10.76 7.16
CA ALA A 12 2.71 -11.14 5.85
C ALA A 12 1.86 -12.24 5.20
N ASP A 13 1.46 -13.25 5.98
CA ASP A 13 0.72 -14.43 5.47
C ASP A 13 -0.73 -14.12 5.07
N HIS A 14 -1.31 -13.04 5.60
CA HIS A 14 -2.70 -12.64 5.30
C HIS A 14 -2.78 -11.43 4.37
N PHE A 15 -1.62 -10.93 3.92
CA PHE A 15 -1.57 -9.78 3.05
C PHE A 15 -2.06 -10.14 1.64
N ASN A 16 -2.96 -9.31 1.10
CA ASN A 16 -3.39 -9.36 -0.30
C ASN A 16 -3.27 -7.99 -0.98
N PHE A 17 -3.38 -7.95 -2.31
CA PHE A 17 -3.30 -6.70 -3.08
C PHE A 17 -4.40 -5.70 -2.68
N GLY A 18 -5.60 -6.17 -2.37
CA GLY A 18 -6.73 -5.35 -1.91
C GLY A 18 -6.43 -4.55 -0.64
N ASP A 19 -5.65 -5.10 0.30
CA ASP A 19 -5.20 -4.39 1.51
C ASP A 19 -4.35 -3.17 1.16
N LEU A 20 -3.35 -3.36 0.29
CA LEU A 20 -2.49 -2.30 -0.22
C LEU A 20 -3.32 -1.26 -0.98
N PHE A 21 -4.06 -1.72 -1.99
CA PHE A 21 -4.74 -0.84 -2.91
C PHE A 21 -5.84 -0.03 -2.23
N SER A 22 -6.62 -0.61 -1.32
CA SER A 22 -7.67 0.13 -0.61
C SER A 22 -7.12 1.23 0.29
N THR A 23 -5.96 1.01 0.92
CA THR A 23 -5.32 2.06 1.73
C THR A 23 -4.67 3.13 0.87
N LEU A 24 -4.13 2.77 -0.29
CA LEU A 24 -3.58 3.70 -1.27
C LEU A 24 -4.67 4.58 -1.89
N LEU A 25 -5.75 3.98 -2.40
CA LEU A 25 -6.86 4.68 -3.03
C LEU A 25 -7.51 5.68 -2.05
N ARG A 26 -7.78 5.26 -0.80
CA ARG A 26 -8.28 6.16 0.24
C ARG A 26 -7.35 7.35 0.46
N ARG A 27 -6.05 7.11 0.49
CA ARG A 27 -5.06 8.17 0.71
C ARG A 27 -5.03 9.17 -0.44
N ILE A 28 -4.98 8.70 -1.68
CA ILE A 28 -5.00 9.55 -2.87
C ILE A 28 -6.29 10.37 -2.90
N SER A 29 -7.43 9.75 -2.59
CA SER A 29 -8.71 10.44 -2.45
C SER A 29 -8.66 11.58 -1.44
N MET A 30 -8.13 11.34 -0.24
CA MET A 30 -8.01 12.38 0.79
C MET A 30 -7.05 13.50 0.37
N ILE A 31 -5.91 13.17 -0.23
CA ILE A 31 -4.96 14.18 -0.71
C ILE A 31 -5.62 15.07 -1.75
N SER A 32 -6.29 14.47 -2.74
CA SER A 32 -7.01 15.21 -3.78
C SER A 32 -8.13 16.06 -3.17
N TYR A 33 -8.95 15.51 -2.28
CA TYR A 33 -10.06 16.22 -1.66
C TYR A 33 -9.62 17.46 -0.86
N PHE A 34 -8.51 17.37 -0.09
CA PHE A 34 -8.08 18.45 0.80
C PHE A 34 -7.10 19.44 0.16
N HIS A 35 -6.43 19.07 -0.94
CA HIS A 35 -5.31 19.85 -1.49
C HIS A 35 -5.43 20.15 -2.98
N THR A 36 -6.57 19.85 -3.61
CA THR A 36 -6.84 20.18 -5.01
C THR A 36 -8.28 20.65 -5.18
N ASP A 37 -8.56 21.40 -6.25
CA ASP A 37 -9.92 21.80 -6.60
C ASP A 37 -10.72 20.67 -7.30
N THR A 38 -10.08 19.52 -7.54
CA THR A 38 -10.62 18.39 -8.29
C THR A 38 -10.59 17.12 -7.45
N PRO A 39 -11.61 16.90 -6.59
CA PRO A 39 -11.73 15.66 -5.84
C PRO A 39 -11.74 14.44 -6.75
N LEU A 40 -11.00 13.38 -6.38
CA LEU A 40 -10.94 12.14 -7.13
C LEU A 40 -12.34 11.52 -7.30
N GLN A 41 -12.85 11.52 -8.53
CA GLN A 41 -14.07 10.83 -8.93
C GLN A 41 -13.69 9.48 -9.54
N THR A 42 -14.01 8.38 -8.85
CA THR A 42 -13.74 7.02 -9.33
C THR A 42 -14.68 6.01 -8.66
N ASP A 43 -14.79 4.81 -9.22
CA ASP A 43 -15.55 3.70 -8.65
C ASP A 43 -14.77 3.06 -7.48
N PHE A 44 -14.85 3.67 -6.30
CA PHE A 44 -14.15 3.17 -5.11
C PHE A 44 -14.53 1.73 -4.77
N ALA A 45 -15.82 1.42 -4.79
CA ALA A 45 -16.32 0.11 -4.38
C ALA A 45 -15.89 -0.97 -5.37
N GLY A 46 -16.05 -0.73 -6.67
CA GLY A 46 -15.63 -1.70 -7.69
C GLY A 46 -14.12 -1.85 -7.77
N LEU A 47 -13.34 -0.77 -7.69
CA LEU A 47 -11.87 -0.86 -7.67
C LEU A 47 -11.37 -1.63 -6.45
N THR A 48 -11.91 -1.36 -5.25
CA THR A 48 -11.53 -2.12 -4.05
C THR A 48 -11.94 -3.59 -4.16
N THR A 49 -13.07 -3.90 -4.79
CA THR A 49 -13.52 -5.27 -5.00
C THR A 49 -12.60 -6.01 -5.97
N ARG A 50 -12.35 -5.44 -7.16
CA ARG A 50 -11.44 -6.02 -8.16
C ARG A 50 -10.01 -6.15 -7.64
N ALA A 51 -9.53 -5.20 -6.83
CA ALA A 51 -8.22 -5.30 -6.19
C ALA A 51 -8.07 -6.50 -5.25
N ARG A 52 -9.16 -7.03 -4.67
CA ARG A 52 -9.11 -8.25 -3.86
C ARG A 52 -8.96 -9.52 -4.68
N GLU A 53 -9.32 -9.46 -5.96
CA GLU A 53 -9.24 -10.57 -6.91
C GLU A 53 -7.85 -10.66 -7.58
N VAL A 54 -7.00 -9.64 -7.39
CA VAL A 54 -5.65 -9.62 -7.95
C VAL A 54 -4.74 -10.59 -7.21
N GLU A 55 -4.19 -11.55 -7.94
CA GLU A 55 -3.20 -12.50 -7.44
C GLU A 55 -1.78 -11.89 -7.41
N ILE A 56 -1.06 -12.18 -6.32
CA ILE A 56 0.34 -11.81 -6.17
C ILE A 56 1.20 -12.97 -6.68
N ALA A 57 2.02 -12.72 -7.70
CA ALA A 57 2.84 -13.75 -8.35
C ALA A 57 4.05 -14.19 -7.50
N ASP A 58 4.64 -13.27 -6.73
CA ASP A 58 5.70 -13.56 -5.77
C ASP A 58 5.55 -12.60 -4.58
N GLN A 59 5.69 -13.13 -3.36
CA GLN A 59 5.54 -12.35 -2.14
C GLN A 59 6.72 -12.62 -1.21
N LYS A 60 7.51 -11.58 -0.94
CA LYS A 60 8.63 -11.61 0.01
C LYS A 60 8.42 -10.55 1.07
N LEU A 61 7.36 -10.69 1.85
CA LEU A 61 7.02 -9.77 2.94
C LEU A 61 7.41 -10.36 4.30
N LYS A 62 7.86 -9.49 5.21
CA LYS A 62 8.03 -9.82 6.62
C LYS A 62 7.58 -8.69 7.50
N TRP A 63 7.12 -9.02 8.70
CA TRP A 63 6.91 -8.01 9.73
C TRP A 63 8.26 -7.52 10.25
N PHE A 64 8.42 -6.20 10.35
CA PHE A 64 9.58 -5.58 10.97
C PHE A 64 9.10 -4.69 12.10
N ASP A 65 9.50 -5.04 13.32
CA ASP A 65 9.23 -4.22 14.50
C ASP A 65 10.22 -3.06 14.55
N TRP A 66 9.66 -1.85 14.47
CA TRP A 66 10.40 -0.61 14.63
C TRP A 66 9.82 0.14 15.84
N THR A 67 10.67 0.48 16.80
CA THR A 67 10.29 1.35 17.92
C THR A 67 10.88 2.75 17.74
N ARG A 68 10.12 3.76 18.16
CA ARG A 68 10.61 5.15 18.23
C ARG A 68 10.18 5.76 19.56
N TYR A 69 11.11 6.44 20.23
CA TYR A 69 10.77 7.20 21.42
C TYR A 69 10.01 8.50 21.04
N SER A 70 8.84 8.72 21.67
CA SER A 70 8.04 9.92 21.52
C SER A 70 8.33 10.90 22.64
N SER A 71 9.07 11.98 22.36
CA SER A 71 9.35 13.00 23.38
C SER A 71 8.08 13.69 23.91
N ARG A 72 7.03 13.81 23.07
CA ARG A 72 5.75 14.42 23.45
C ARG A 72 4.97 13.56 24.46
N GLN A 73 4.98 12.25 24.26
CA GLN A 73 4.23 11.30 25.10
C GLN A 73 5.13 10.61 26.15
N LYS A 74 6.44 10.87 26.11
CA LYS A 74 7.49 10.22 26.91
C LYS A 74 7.36 8.69 26.93
N THR A 75 7.10 8.10 25.77
CA THR A 75 6.87 6.66 25.64
C THR A 75 7.41 6.12 24.32
N GLU A 76 7.72 4.82 24.27
CA GLU A 76 8.08 4.13 23.04
C GLU A 76 6.84 3.84 22.20
N MET A 77 6.89 4.26 20.93
CA MET A 77 5.86 4.00 19.95
C MET A 77 6.26 2.78 19.10
N ASN A 78 5.35 1.80 19.04
CA ASN A 78 5.45 0.71 18.07
C ASN A 78 5.01 1.17 16.68
N LEU A 79 5.99 1.33 15.79
CA LEU A 79 5.83 1.71 14.38
C LEU A 79 6.03 0.52 13.44
N GLY A 80 6.02 -0.71 13.96
CA GLY A 80 6.18 -1.92 13.16
C GLY A 80 5.18 -2.04 12.00
N GLY A 81 5.62 -2.69 10.94
CA GLY A 81 4.85 -2.92 9.73
C GLY A 81 5.52 -3.91 8.77
N LEU A 82 4.87 -4.18 7.64
CA LEU A 82 5.39 -5.06 6.60
C LEU A 82 6.49 -4.38 5.80
N ILE A 83 7.59 -5.07 5.57
CA ILE A 83 8.66 -4.67 4.63
C ILE A 83 8.94 -5.81 3.67
N GLY A 84 9.46 -5.48 2.48
CA GLY A 84 9.83 -6.45 1.46
C GLY A 84 9.29 -6.10 0.09
N SER A 85 9.03 -7.11 -0.73
CA SER A 85 8.59 -6.95 -2.13
C SER A 85 7.39 -7.84 -2.45
N ILE A 86 6.62 -7.40 -3.44
CA ILE A 86 5.61 -8.20 -4.12
C ILE A 86 5.79 -8.06 -5.63
N THR A 87 5.46 -9.10 -6.38
CA THR A 87 5.44 -9.09 -7.84
C THR A 87 4.01 -9.26 -8.32
N LEU A 88 3.60 -8.40 -9.24
CA LEU A 88 2.27 -8.43 -9.86
C LEU A 88 2.44 -8.69 -11.37
N ASN A 89 1.56 -9.53 -11.92
CA ASN A 89 1.38 -9.57 -13.37
C ASN A 89 0.48 -8.40 -13.76
N MET A 90 1.03 -7.40 -14.45
CA MET A 90 0.29 -6.18 -14.78
C MET A 90 -0.71 -6.35 -15.94
N ALA A 91 -0.73 -7.50 -16.63
CA ALA A 91 -1.69 -7.75 -17.69
C ALA A 91 -3.13 -7.73 -17.14
N GLY A 92 -3.98 -6.82 -17.62
CA GLY A 92 -5.36 -6.67 -17.14
C GLY A 92 -5.50 -5.87 -15.84
N LEU A 93 -4.42 -5.28 -15.34
CA LEU A 93 -4.38 -4.47 -14.11
C LEU A 93 -4.20 -2.97 -14.39
N GLU A 94 -4.48 -2.53 -15.62
CA GLU A 94 -4.22 -1.16 -16.10
C GLU A 94 -4.99 -0.11 -15.28
N GLU A 95 -6.18 -0.45 -14.78
CA GLU A 95 -7.01 0.44 -13.95
C GLU A 95 -6.37 0.81 -12.60
N PHE A 96 -5.49 -0.05 -12.08
CA PHE A 96 -4.79 0.19 -10.82
C PHE A 96 -3.54 1.05 -11.00
N TRP A 97 -3.01 1.12 -12.22
CA TRP A 97 -1.73 1.73 -12.54
C TRP A 97 -1.59 3.20 -12.09
N PRO A 98 -2.56 4.11 -12.34
CA PRO A 98 -2.42 5.51 -11.95
C PRO A 98 -2.21 5.69 -10.43
N TYR A 99 -2.89 4.85 -9.64
CA TYR A 99 -2.79 4.87 -8.19
C TYR A 99 -1.47 4.28 -7.71
N LEU A 100 -1.08 3.12 -8.25
CA LEU A 100 0.18 2.46 -7.94
C LEU A 100 1.38 3.34 -8.28
N TRP A 101 1.33 4.05 -9.40
CA TRP A 101 2.36 4.99 -9.77
C TRP A 101 2.43 6.11 -8.73
N LEU A 102 1.32 6.84 -8.48
CA LEU A 102 1.29 7.97 -7.54
C LEU A 102 1.65 7.58 -6.09
N GLY A 103 1.37 6.34 -5.69
CA GLY A 103 1.71 5.82 -4.36
C GLY A 103 3.20 5.79 -4.04
N GLN A 104 4.08 5.78 -5.06
CA GLN A 104 5.53 5.87 -4.83
C GLN A 104 5.92 7.19 -4.16
N TRP A 105 5.24 8.29 -4.50
CA TRP A 105 5.48 9.62 -3.93
C TRP A 105 4.61 9.92 -2.73
N THR A 106 3.39 9.38 -2.70
CA THR A 106 2.46 9.66 -1.60
C THR A 106 2.63 8.71 -0.43
N HIS A 107 3.30 7.56 -0.60
CA HIS A 107 3.39 6.45 0.34
C HIS A 107 2.02 5.81 0.64
N VAL A 108 2.01 4.65 1.31
CA VAL A 108 0.79 3.90 1.61
C VAL A 108 0.71 3.40 3.06
N GLY A 109 -0.50 3.33 3.60
CA GLY A 109 -0.79 2.82 4.94
C GLY A 109 -0.72 3.90 6.03
N LYS A 110 -0.44 3.49 7.28
CA LYS A 110 -0.37 4.39 8.45
C LYS A 110 1.02 5.02 8.63
N ALA A 111 1.04 6.20 9.25
CA ALA A 111 2.24 6.97 9.59
C ALA A 111 3.09 7.39 8.36
N THR A 112 2.46 7.62 7.22
CA THR A 112 3.10 8.07 5.97
C THR A 112 3.82 9.42 6.13
N SER A 113 3.27 10.36 6.91
CA SER A 113 3.94 11.63 7.24
C SER A 113 5.21 11.47 8.10
N MET A 114 5.44 10.29 8.66
CA MET A 114 6.67 9.93 9.38
C MET A 114 7.63 9.10 8.50
N GLY A 115 7.44 9.09 7.18
CA GLY A 115 8.28 8.36 6.23
C GLY A 115 7.91 6.88 6.05
N MET A 116 6.86 6.38 6.72
CA MET A 116 6.46 4.97 6.60
C MET A 116 5.73 4.70 5.28
N GLY A 117 5.84 3.46 4.80
CA GLY A 117 5.05 2.99 3.66
C GLY A 117 5.49 3.52 2.31
N ALA A 118 6.72 4.03 2.19
CA ALA A 118 7.36 4.25 0.91
C ALA A 118 7.50 2.92 0.15
N TYR A 119 7.35 2.98 -1.16
CA TYR A 119 7.71 1.89 -2.07
C TYR A 119 8.14 2.47 -3.43
N SER A 120 8.82 1.66 -4.22
CA SER A 120 9.11 1.93 -5.63
C SER A 120 8.62 0.77 -6.49
N ILE A 121 8.38 1.05 -7.76
CA ILE A 121 8.00 0.08 -8.77
C ILE A 121 9.19 -0.10 -9.71
N ASN A 122 9.61 -1.34 -9.89
CA ASN A 122 10.65 -1.71 -10.85
C ASN A 122 10.03 -2.66 -11.88
N SER A 123 10.34 -2.48 -13.16
CA SER A 123 10.01 -3.50 -14.15
C SER A 123 10.86 -4.73 -13.90
N THR A 124 10.21 -5.89 -13.84
CA THR A 124 10.90 -7.18 -13.84
C THR A 124 10.57 -7.84 -15.16
N SER A 125 11.59 -8.29 -15.90
CA SER A 125 11.37 -9.11 -17.09
C SER A 125 10.63 -10.38 -16.68
N LEU A 126 9.59 -10.76 -17.43
CA LEU A 126 9.06 -12.12 -17.35
C LEU A 126 10.22 -13.09 -17.62
N PRO A 127 10.34 -14.21 -16.87
CA PRO A 127 11.25 -15.27 -17.28
C PRO A 127 10.87 -15.66 -18.70
N THR A 128 11.81 -15.54 -19.63
CA THR A 128 11.67 -16.02 -21.00
C THR A 128 11.28 -17.50 -20.90
N GLN A 129 10.03 -17.84 -21.20
CA GLN A 129 9.64 -19.24 -21.28
C GLN A 129 10.44 -19.88 -22.43
N PRO A 130 11.05 -21.06 -22.22
CA PRO A 130 11.79 -21.79 -23.25
C PRO A 130 10.87 -22.32 -24.35
#